data_AF-A0A5E4IU29-F1
#
_entry.id   AF-A0A5E4IU29-F1
#
_cell.length_a   1.000
_cell.length_b   1.000
_cell.length_c   1.000
_cell.angle_alpha   90.00
_cell.angle_beta   90.00
_cell.angle_gamma   90.00
#
_symmetry.space_group_name_H-M   'P 1'
#
loop_
_entity.id
_entity.type
_entity.pdbx_description
1 polymer ?
#
loop_
_entity_poly.entity_id
_entity_poly.type
_entity_poly.pdbx_seq_one_letter_code
_entity_poly.pdbx_strand_id
1 'polypeptide(L)'
;MLMAWFSGRKRLAERDLKHNMLTYSSTGEREAFERTLQEYLSSCGNVDLNRPLSDTDLRTALHCTIMADSDTLFKRLLDLGVIPTEKEKANAKLKPRFRKILIDKGFLPEEA
;
A
#
# COMPACT_ATOMS: atom_id res chain seq x y z
N MET A 1 6.90 -18.38 -33.36
CA MET A 1 6.03 -17.62 -32.43
C MET A 1 6.40 -18.07 -31.02
N LEU A 2 7.36 -17.39 -30.39
CA LEU A 2 7.89 -17.76 -29.08
C LEU A 2 6.97 -17.20 -28.00
N MET A 3 6.24 -18.09 -27.31
CA MET A 3 5.48 -17.77 -26.12
C MET A 3 6.46 -17.43 -24.99
N ALA A 4 6.53 -16.16 -24.62
CA ALA A 4 7.33 -15.71 -23.50
C ALA A 4 6.78 -16.33 -22.20
N TRP A 5 7.51 -17.28 -21.62
CA TRP A 5 7.38 -17.68 -20.22
C TRP A 5 7.70 -16.46 -19.35
N PHE A 6 6.67 -15.76 -18.90
CA PHE A 6 6.80 -14.80 -17.79
C PHE A 6 7.08 -15.61 -16.52
N SER A 7 8.36 -15.87 -16.27
CA SER A 7 8.89 -16.21 -14.95
C SER A 7 8.45 -15.10 -14.00
N GLY A 8 7.38 -15.35 -13.26
CA GLY A 8 6.87 -14.47 -12.23
C GLY A 8 7.96 -14.23 -11.20
N ARG A 9 8.61 -13.07 -11.30
CA ARG A 9 9.55 -12.60 -10.27
C ARG A 9 8.82 -12.69 -8.95
N LYS A 10 9.39 -13.46 -8.01
CA LYS A 10 8.86 -13.74 -6.67
C LYS A 10 8.05 -12.55 -6.16
N ARG A 11 6.72 -12.73 -6.06
CA ARG A 11 5.87 -11.96 -5.14
C ARG A 11 6.67 -11.87 -3.83
N LEU A 12 6.83 -10.66 -3.27
CA LEU A 12 7.46 -10.48 -1.96
C LEU A 12 7.04 -11.64 -1.07
N ALA A 13 8.00 -12.40 -0.55
CA ALA A 13 7.65 -13.60 0.19
C ALA A 13 6.73 -13.17 1.31
N GLU A 14 5.52 -13.72 1.32
CA GLU A 14 4.43 -13.42 2.26
C GLU A 14 4.91 -13.34 3.72
N ARG A 15 5.98 -14.07 4.03
CA ARG A 15 6.74 -14.04 5.29
C ARG A 15 7.32 -12.65 5.65
N ASP A 16 7.92 -11.95 4.70
CA ASP A 16 8.61 -10.66 4.93
C ASP A 16 7.61 -9.52 5.15
N LEU A 17 6.42 -9.63 4.56
CA LEU A 17 5.28 -8.75 4.84
C LEU A 17 4.62 -9.09 6.18
N LYS A 18 4.37 -10.37 6.46
CA LYS A 18 3.75 -10.81 7.73
C LYS A 18 4.57 -10.45 8.96
N HIS A 19 5.89 -10.58 8.90
CA HIS A 19 6.73 -10.35 10.08
C HIS A 19 6.78 -8.88 10.50
N ASN A 20 6.61 -7.96 9.54
CA ASN A 20 6.66 -6.51 9.78
C ASN A 20 5.27 -5.85 9.94
N MET A 21 4.17 -6.52 9.51
CA MET A 21 2.82 -5.93 9.52
C MET A 21 2.01 -6.13 10.83
N LEU A 22 2.53 -6.84 11.83
CA LEU A 22 1.71 -7.33 12.95
C LEU A 22 2.10 -6.91 14.38
N THR A 23 3.17 -6.13 14.57
CA THR A 23 3.45 -5.54 15.89
C THR A 23 3.97 -4.13 15.70
N TYR A 24 3.14 -3.13 16.02
CA TYR A 24 3.60 -1.74 16.06
C TYR A 24 4.01 -1.44 17.49
N SER A 25 5.31 -1.54 17.79
CA SER A 25 5.85 -1.16 19.10
C SER A 25 7.03 -0.19 19.05
N SER A 26 7.63 0.04 17.87
CA SER A 26 8.79 0.95 17.74
C SER A 26 8.89 1.66 16.37
N THR A 27 9.67 2.74 16.32
CA THR A 27 9.98 3.51 15.09
C THR A 27 10.71 2.68 14.04
N GLY A 28 11.53 1.70 14.44
CA GLY A 28 12.30 0.86 13.52
C GLY A 28 11.46 -0.12 12.68
N GLU A 29 10.34 -0.62 13.24
CA GLU A 29 9.44 -1.54 12.53
C GLU A 29 8.70 -0.83 11.39
N ARG A 30 8.33 0.44 11.60
CA ARG A 30 7.75 1.29 10.54
C ARG A 30 8.74 1.52 9.41
N GLU A 31 9.98 1.91 9.71
CA GLU A 31 11.01 2.13 8.70
C GLU A 31 11.32 0.86 7.89
N ALA A 32 11.35 -0.30 8.54
CA ALA A 32 11.53 -1.59 7.88
C ALA A 32 10.37 -1.92 6.93
N PHE A 33 9.12 -1.68 7.36
CA PHE A 33 7.95 -1.81 6.50
C PHE A 33 8.02 -0.86 5.30
N GLU A 34 8.31 0.43 5.55
CA GLU A 34 8.37 1.43 4.50
C GLU A 34 9.44 1.07 3.45
N ARG A 35 10.62 0.63 3.90
CA ARG A 35 11.68 0.11 3.02
C ARG A 35 11.21 -1.10 2.21
N THR A 36 10.58 -2.08 2.86
CA THR A 36 10.11 -3.31 2.21
C THR A 36 9.04 -3.01 1.15
N LEU A 37 8.07 -2.14 1.46
CA LEU A 37 7.04 -1.72 0.51
C LEU A 37 7.65 -0.87 -0.61
N GLN A 38 8.63 -0.03 -0.31
CA GLN A 38 9.33 0.77 -1.30
C GLN A 38 10.13 -0.12 -2.28
N GLU A 39 10.82 -1.14 -1.77
CA GLU A 39 11.51 -2.16 -2.57
C GLU A 39 10.50 -2.97 -3.42
N TYR A 40 9.36 -3.35 -2.84
CA TYR A 40 8.27 -3.98 -3.58
C TYR A 40 7.84 -3.14 -4.77
N LEU A 41 7.44 -1.89 -4.53
CA LEU A 41 6.97 -0.97 -5.55
C LEU A 41 8.04 -0.68 -6.62
N SER A 42 9.32 -0.76 -6.27
CA SER A 42 10.43 -0.57 -7.21
C SER A 42 10.75 -1.83 -8.04
N SER A 43 10.49 -3.02 -7.47
CA SER A 43 10.71 -4.31 -8.13
C SER A 43 9.53 -4.76 -8.99
N CYS A 44 8.34 -4.29 -8.65
CA CYS A 44 7.08 -4.57 -9.32
C CYS A 44 6.90 -3.63 -10.51
N GLY A 45 7.01 -4.16 -11.73
CA GLY A 45 6.59 -3.45 -12.94
C GLY A 45 5.06 -3.34 -13.04
N ASN A 46 4.44 -4.14 -13.91
CA ASN A 46 2.98 -4.24 -14.07
C ASN A 46 2.33 -5.10 -12.97
N VAL A 47 2.44 -4.71 -11.71
CA VAL A 47 1.70 -5.37 -10.63
C VAL A 47 0.42 -4.61 -10.34
N ASP A 48 -0.68 -5.33 -10.27
CA ASP A 48 -1.97 -4.79 -9.83
C ASP A 48 -1.92 -4.50 -8.33
N LEU A 49 -1.59 -3.25 -7.99
CA LEU A 49 -1.47 -2.75 -6.62
C LEU A 49 -2.82 -2.59 -5.90
N ASN A 50 -3.95 -2.81 -6.59
CA ASN A 50 -5.27 -2.85 -5.98
C ASN A 50 -5.56 -4.20 -5.32
N ARG A 51 -4.75 -5.23 -5.60
CA ARG A 51 -4.90 -6.55 -4.98
C ARG A 51 -4.27 -6.59 -3.58
N PRO A 52 -4.74 -7.50 -2.73
CA PRO A 52 -4.05 -7.83 -1.49
C PRO A 52 -2.59 -8.24 -1.74
N LEU A 53 -1.74 -7.92 -0.77
CA LEU A 53 -0.30 -8.23 -0.87
C LEU A 53 0.00 -9.73 -0.81
N SER A 54 -0.93 -10.53 -0.28
CA SER A 54 -0.84 -12.00 -0.26
C SER A 54 -2.22 -12.64 -0.32
N ASP A 55 -2.28 -13.95 -0.52
CA ASP A 55 -3.55 -14.67 -0.61
C ASP A 55 -4.14 -15.00 0.78
N THR A 56 -3.32 -14.92 1.84
CA THR A 56 -3.76 -15.16 3.22
C THR A 56 -4.03 -13.86 4.01
N ASP A 57 -3.39 -12.76 3.63
CA ASP A 57 -3.65 -11.43 4.16
C ASP A 57 -4.35 -10.58 3.12
N LEU A 58 -5.64 -10.35 3.35
CA LEU A 58 -6.52 -9.61 2.45
C LEU A 58 -6.27 -8.09 2.45
N ARG A 59 -5.30 -7.59 3.22
CA ARG A 59 -4.93 -6.17 3.23
C ARG A 59 -4.18 -5.80 1.95
N THR A 60 -4.63 -4.73 1.31
CA THR A 60 -3.93 -4.09 0.18
C THR A 60 -2.71 -3.31 0.66
N ALA A 61 -1.83 -2.94 -0.27
CA ALA A 61 -0.73 -2.01 0.03
C ALA A 61 -1.23 -0.71 0.67
N LEU A 62 -2.34 -0.16 0.16
CA LEU A 62 -2.90 1.09 0.65
C LEU A 62 -3.43 0.95 2.08
N HIS A 63 -4.14 -0.13 2.38
CA HIS A 63 -4.58 -0.43 3.74
C HIS A 63 -3.42 -0.46 4.72
N CYS A 64 -2.31 -1.10 4.34
CA CYS A 64 -1.13 -1.19 5.19
C CYS A 64 -0.50 0.18 5.47
N THR A 65 -0.42 1.06 4.47
CA THR A 65 0.08 2.43 4.67
C THR A 65 -0.81 3.25 5.61
N ILE A 66 -2.13 3.05 5.57
CA ILE A 66 -3.06 3.70 6.51
C ILE A 66 -2.81 3.23 7.93
N MET A 67 -2.64 1.92 8.14
CA MET A 67 -2.34 1.34 9.45
C MET A 67 -1.00 1.81 9.99
N ALA A 68 0.03 1.83 9.15
CA ALA A 68 1.39 2.25 9.49
C ALA A 68 1.56 3.78 9.66
N ASP A 69 0.50 4.55 9.40
CA ASP A 69 0.52 6.02 9.44
C ASP A 69 1.58 6.65 8.52
N SER A 70 1.79 6.04 7.34
CA SER A 70 2.76 6.50 6.34
C SER A 70 2.10 7.30 5.22
N ASP A 71 2.15 8.62 5.33
CA ASP A 71 1.62 9.57 4.33
C ASP A 71 2.40 9.59 3.02
N THR A 72 3.71 9.41 3.11
CA THR A 72 4.61 9.37 1.95
C THR A 72 4.25 8.20 1.04
N LEU A 73 4.13 6.99 1.58
CA LEU A 73 3.77 5.81 0.80
C LEU A 73 2.31 5.82 0.39
N PHE A 74 1.42 6.30 1.25
CA PHE A 74 0.01 6.47 0.90
C PHE A 74 -0.15 7.35 -0.33
N LYS A 75 0.48 8.54 -0.35
CA LYS A 75 0.46 9.45 -1.50
C LYS A 75 1.05 8.79 -2.75
N ARG A 76 2.19 8.11 -2.61
CA ARG A 76 2.85 7.41 -3.71
C ARG A 76 1.97 6.33 -4.34
N LEU A 77 1.25 5.55 -3.52
CA LEU A 77 0.33 4.53 -4.05
C LEU A 77 -0.80 5.15 -4.86
N LEU A 78 -1.37 6.27 -4.40
CA LEU A 78 -2.37 7.00 -5.17
C LEU A 78 -1.79 7.59 -6.47
N ASP A 79 -0.55 8.10 -6.44
CA ASP A 79 0.18 8.57 -7.64
C ASP A 79 0.41 7.45 -8.66
N LEU A 80 0.55 6.21 -8.19
CA LEU A 80 0.67 5.01 -9.03
C LEU A 80 -0.70 4.49 -9.55
N GLY A 81 -1.79 5.22 -9.29
CA GLY A 81 -3.13 4.88 -9.79
C GLY A 81 -3.87 3.84 -8.95
N VAL A 82 -3.43 3.58 -7.71
CA VAL A 82 -4.19 2.74 -6.78
C VAL A 82 -5.50 3.44 -6.40
N ILE A 83 -6.61 2.72 -6.53
CA ILE A 83 -7.94 3.25 -6.21
C ILE A 83 -8.30 2.82 -4.78
N PRO A 84 -8.48 3.77 -3.84
CA PRO A 84 -8.88 3.45 -2.49
C PRO A 84 -10.31 2.90 -2.46
N THR A 85 -10.47 1.78 -1.77
CA THR A 85 -11.79 1.20 -1.47
C THR A 85 -12.58 2.08 -0.48
N GLU A 86 -13.90 1.90 -0.39
CA GLU A 86 -14.73 2.64 0.58
C GLU A 86 -14.24 2.48 2.02
N LYS A 87 -13.80 1.27 2.40
CA LYS A 87 -13.27 0.99 3.73
C LYS A 87 -11.97 1.74 4.00
N GLU A 88 -11.08 1.82 3.01
CA GLU A 88 -9.83 2.56 3.11
C GLU A 88 -10.07 4.07 3.17
N LYS A 89 -11.01 4.59 2.37
CA LYS A 89 -11.43 6.00 2.45
C LYS A 89 -11.99 6.33 3.83
N ALA A 90 -12.84 5.47 4.39
CA ALA A 90 -13.40 5.67 5.73
C ALA A 90 -12.29 5.71 6.80
N ASN A 91 -11.35 4.75 6.77
CA ASN A 91 -10.22 4.71 7.72
C ASN A 91 -9.26 5.89 7.55
N ALA A 92 -8.96 6.27 6.30
CA ALA A 92 -8.09 7.39 5.99
C ALA A 92 -8.73 8.74 6.38
N LYS A 93 -10.06 8.90 6.23
CA LYS A 93 -10.79 10.12 6.59
C LYS A 93 -10.68 10.45 8.09
N LEU A 94 -10.52 9.43 8.95
CA LEU A 94 -10.31 9.62 10.39
C LEU A 94 -8.97 10.31 10.71
N LYS A 95 -8.02 10.33 9.77
CA LYS A 95 -6.69 10.94 9.94
C LYS A 95 -6.59 12.21 9.09
N PRO A 96 -6.41 13.41 9.69
CA PRO A 96 -6.44 14.68 8.95
C PRO A 96 -5.49 14.75 7.75
N ARG A 97 -4.28 14.18 7.87
CA ARG A 97 -3.28 14.18 6.79
C ARG A 97 -3.73 13.35 5.59
N PHE A 98 -4.23 12.14 5.81
CA PHE A 98 -4.70 11.27 4.74
C PHE A 98 -5.99 11.79 4.11
N ARG A 99 -6.89 12.34 4.93
CA ARG A 99 -8.07 13.02 4.44
C ARG A 99 -7.71 14.12 3.44
N LYS A 100 -6.75 15.00 3.78
CA LYS A 100 -6.27 16.04 2.88
C LYS A 100 -5.74 15.46 1.57
N ILE A 101 -4.90 14.42 1.63
CA ILE A 101 -4.36 13.76 0.44
C ILE A 101 -5.49 13.19 -0.44
N LEU A 102 -6.51 12.57 0.14
CA LEU A 102 -7.64 12.04 -0.61
C LEU A 102 -8.47 13.13 -1.29
N ILE A 103 -8.64 14.29 -0.65
CA ILE A 103 -9.29 15.46 -1.23
C ILE A 103 -8.45 16.01 -2.40
N ASP A 104 -7.15 16.23 -2.18
CA ASP A 104 -6.21 16.74 -3.19
C ASP A 104 -6.15 15.83 -4.43
N LYS A 105 -6.41 14.53 -4.24
CA LYS A 105 -6.45 13.51 -5.30
C LYS A 105 -7.83 13.29 -5.92
N GLY A 106 -8.86 13.98 -5.44
CA GLY A 106 -10.23 13.88 -5.96
C GLY A 106 -10.98 12.62 -5.53
N PHE A 107 -10.51 11.90 -4.50
CA PHE A 107 -11.18 10.71 -3.96
C PHE A 107 -12.20 11.03 -2.86
N LEU A 108 -12.16 12.24 -2.31
CA LEU A 108 -13.13 12.77 -1.36
C LEU A 108 -13.53 14.20 -1.78
N PRO A 109 -14.78 14.63 -1.51
CA PRO A 109 -15.17 16.02 -1.72
C PRO A 109 -14.41 16.94 -0.75
N GLU A 110 -14.08 18.15 -1.20
CA GLU A 110 -13.77 19.26 -0.30
C GLU A 110 -15.01 19.50 0.56
N GLU A 111 -14.93 19.23 1.86
CA GLU A 111 -16.01 19.65 2.77
C GLU A 111 -15.96 21.18 2.82
N ALA A 112 -17.07 21.81 2.42
CA ALA A 112 -17.27 23.26 2.42
C ALA A 112 -17.22 23.87 3.83
#